data_AF-A0A383AWT2-F1
#
_entry.id   AF-A0A383AWT2-F1
#
_cell.length_a   1.000
_cell.length_b   1.000
_cell.length_c   1.000
_cell.angle_alpha   90.00
_cell.angle_beta   90.00
_cell.angle_gamma   90.00
#
_symmetry.space_group_name_H-M   'P 1'
#
loop_
_entity.id
_entity.type
_entity.pdbx_description
1 polymer ?
#
loop_
_entity_poly.entity_id
_entity_poly.type
_entity_poly.pdbx_seq_one_letter_code
_entity_poly.pdbx_strand_id
1 'polypeptide(L)' 'MQIHVNKNGQQYGPYSVEELRAYLTQGSLSVEDYAWYEGLPSWVQINQIQGLSSADSNPPQ' A
#
# COMPACT_ATOMS: atom_id res chain seq x y z
N MET A 1 -1.27 -6.11 -11.57
CA MET A 1 -0.92 -4.68 -11.38
C MET A 1 0.36 -4.63 -10.57
N GLN A 2 1.39 -3.97 -11.08
CA GLN A 2 2.71 -3.87 -10.44
C GLN A 2 2.77 -2.57 -9.62
N ILE A 3 2.80 -2.70 -8.30
CA ILE A 3 2.80 -1.58 -7.35
C ILE A 3 4.19 -1.44 -6.74
N HIS A 4 4.82 -0.30 -6.96
CA HIS A 4 6.05 0.08 -6.29
C HIS A 4 5.72 0.77 -4.98
N VAL A 5 6.52 0.53 -3.93
CA VAL A 5 6.36 1.18 -2.62
C VAL A 5 7.64 1.90 -2.27
N ASN A 6 7.54 3.18 -1.92
CA ASN A 6 8.63 3.92 -1.31
C ASN A 6 8.43 3.95 0.20
N LYS A 7 9.30 3.23 0.90
CA LYS A 7 9.34 3.21 2.36
C LYS A 7 10.67 3.80 2.79
N ASN A 8 10.62 4.87 3.58
CA ASN A 8 11.79 5.54 4.13
C ASN A 8 12.86 5.91 3.09
N GLY A 9 12.44 6.30 1.88
CA GLY A 9 13.33 6.66 0.77
C GLY A 9 13.88 5.48 -0.02
N GLN A 10 13.60 4.23 0.37
CA GLN A 10 13.94 3.04 -0.38
C GLN A 10 12.73 2.55 -1.16
N GLN A 11 12.94 2.26 -2.45
CA GLN A 11 11.91 1.70 -3.31
C GLN A 11 11.90 0.18 -3.21
N TYR A 12 10.71 -0.37 -3.04
CA TYR A 12 10.41 -1.79 -2.91
C TYR A 12 9.41 -2.21 -3.98
N GLY A 13 9.42 -3.50 -4.32
CA GLY A 13 8.56 -4.08 -5.34
C GLY A 13 9.24 -4.16 -6.73
N PRO A 14 8.45 -4.27 -7.82
CA PRO A 14 6.99 -4.18 -7.84
C PRO A 14 6.31 -5.36 -7.13
N TYR A 15 5.29 -5.05 -6.34
CA TYR A 15 4.44 -5.99 -5.62
C TYR A 15 3.04 -6.01 -6.22
N SER A 16 2.33 -7.11 -6.03
CA SER A 16 0.90 -7.21 -6.34
C SER A 16 0.05 -6.60 -5.23
N VAL A 17 -1.23 -6.29 -5.50
CA VAL A 17 -2.19 -5.83 -4.48
C VAL A 17 -2.25 -6.79 -3.29
N GLU A 18 -2.23 -8.10 -3.56
CA GLU A 18 -2.25 -9.16 -2.54
C GLU A 18 -0.99 -9.16 -1.67
N GLU A 19 0.18 -8.97 -2.29
CA GLU A 19 1.45 -8.85 -1.57
C GLU A 19 1.47 -7.58 -0.70
N LEU A 20 1.03 -6.42 -1.23
CA LEU A 20 0.92 -5.20 -0.42
C LEU A 20 0.00 -5.41 0.77
N ARG A 21 -1.18 -6.03 0.57
CA ARG A 21 -2.09 -6.37 1.68
C ARG A 21 -1.42 -7.26 2.71
N ALA A 22 -0.69 -8.29 2.27
CA ALA A 22 0.04 -9.16 3.17
C ALA A 22 1.08 -8.36 3.97
N TYR A 23 1.83 -7.44 3.34
CA TYR A 23 2.81 -6.61 4.03
C TYR A 23 2.18 -5.60 4.99
N LEU A 24 1.04 -5.02 4.65
CA LEU A 24 0.27 -4.14 5.54
C LEU A 24 -0.23 -4.90 6.76
N THR A 25 -0.82 -6.09 6.55
CA THR A 25 -1.29 -6.96 7.64
C THR A 25 -0.14 -7.45 8.53
N GLN A 26 1.03 -7.70 7.95
CA GLN A 26 2.24 -8.07 8.69
C GLN A 26 2.88 -6.88 9.43
N GLY A 27 2.43 -5.64 9.19
CA GLY A 27 3.08 -4.42 9.71
C GLY A 27 4.45 -4.11 9.06
N SER A 28 4.77 -4.77 7.94
CA SER A 28 5.97 -4.48 7.15
C SER A 28 5.84 -3.19 6.35
N LEU A 29 4.62 -2.83 5.95
CA LEU A 29 4.29 -1.56 5.31
C LEU A 29 3.21 -0.86 6.13
N SER A 30 3.18 0.46 6.05
CA SER A 30 2.16 1.33 6.63
C SER A 30 1.27 1.91 5.53
N VAL A 31 0.01 2.16 5.85
CA VAL A 31 -0.92 2.85 4.93
C VAL A 31 -0.49 4.29 4.59
N GLU A 32 0.46 4.83 5.37
CA GLU A 32 1.10 6.14 5.20
C GLU A 32 2.28 6.10 4.22
N ASP A 33 2.84 4.90 3.95
CA ASP A 33 3.91 4.75 2.96
C ASP A 33 3.38 5.10 1.57
N TYR A 34 4.29 5.57 0.72
CA TYR A 34 3.96 5.95 -0.64
C TYR A 34 3.99 4.72 -1.54
N ALA A 35 2.97 4.56 -2.36
CA ALA A 35 2.87 3.55 -3.38
C ALA A 35 2.54 4.19 -4.74
N TRP A 36 3.07 3.61 -5.80
CA TRP A 36 2.82 4.02 -7.16
C TRP A 36 2.64 2.79 -8.04
N TYR A 37 1.73 2.87 -9.00
CA TYR A 37 1.55 1.83 -10.00
C TYR A 37 1.34 2.45 -11.36
N GLU A 38 1.59 1.65 -12.40
CA GLU A 38 1.40 2.07 -13.78
C GLU A 38 -0.08 2.46 -14.00
N GLY A 39 -0.31 3.76 -14.19
CA GLY A 39 -1.65 4.37 -14.25
C GLY A 39 -1.87 5.53 -13.28
N LEU A 40 -1.01 5.69 -12.26
CA LEU A 40 -1.05 6.86 -11.37
C LEU A 40 -0.18 8.02 -11.90
N PRO A 41 -0.62 9.27 -11.73
CA PRO A 41 0.16 10.45 -12.13
C PRO A 41 1.41 10.66 -11.25
N SER A 42 1.39 10.18 -10.01
CA SER A 42 2.48 10.30 -9.04
C SER A 42 2.31 9.29 -7.91
N TRP A 43 3.35 9.14 -7.08
CA TRP A 43 3.26 8.38 -5.83
C TRP A 43 2.13 8.91 -4.96
N VAL A 44 1.28 8.00 -4.48
CA VAL A 44 0.17 8.29 -3.56
C VAL A 44 0.34 7.47 -2.31
N GLN A 45 -0.31 7.83 -1.20
CA GLN A 45 -0.27 6.98 -0.02
C GLN A 45 -0.99 5.66 -0.27
N ILE A 46 -0.54 4.58 0.36
CA ILE A 46 -1.21 3.27 0.25
C ILE A 46 -2.70 3.35 0.63
N ASN A 47 -3.08 4.21 1.59
CA ASN A 47 -4.50 4.41 1.95
C ASN A 47 -5.36 4.93 0.77
N GLN A 48 -4.76 5.61 -0.20
CA GLN A 48 -5.45 6.18 -1.36
C GLN A 48 -5.67 5.12 -2.45
N ILE A 49 -4.99 3.99 -2.36
CA ILE A 49 -5.14 2.90 -3.32
C ILE A 49 -6.37 2.10 -2.93
N GLN A 50 -7.44 2.26 -3.71
CA GLN A 50 -8.69 1.54 -3.53
C GLN A 50 -8.46 0.02 -3.62
N GLY A 51 -8.78 -0.70 -2.55
CA GLY A 51 -8.50 -2.13 -2.39
C GLY A 51 -7.33 -2.46 -1.45
N LEU A 52 -6.55 -1.45 -1.05
CA LEU A 52 -5.51 -1.53 -0.01
C LEU A 52 -5.87 -0.74 1.25
N SER A 53 -6.77 0.24 1.14
CA SER A 53 -7.46 0.84 2.28
C SER A 53 -8.04 -0.31 3.12
N SER A 54 -7.46 -0.52 4.30
CA SER A 54 -7.91 -1.50 5.30
C SER A 54 -9.32 -1.13 5.75
N ALA A 55 -10.33 -1.38 4.90
CA ALA A 55 -11.72 -1.34 5.25
C ALA A 55 -12.04 -2.62 6.03
N ASP A 56 -11.46 -2.71 7.22
CA ASP A 56 -12.14 -3.14 8.44
C ASP A 56 -11.31 -2.72 9.67
N SER A 57 -11.20 -1.40 9.87
CA SER A 57 -11.18 -0.88 11.24
C SER A 57 -12.55 -0.29 11.51
N ASN A 58 -13.56 -1.17 11.52
CA ASN A 58 -14.76 -0.92 12.30
C ASN A 58 -14.53 -1.57 13.66
N PRO A 59 -14.17 -0.82 14.73
CA PRO A 59 -14.35 -1.33 16.07
C PRO A 59 -15.84 -1.24 16.42
N PRO A 60 -16.50 -2.37 16.73
CA PRO A 60 -17.49 -2.34 17.79
C PRO A 60 -17.13 -3.41 18.82
N GLN A 61 -16.23 -3.08 19.76
CA GLN A 61 -16.45 -3.33 21.19
C GLN A 61 -15.41 -2.64 22.07
#